data_AF-A0A7L8K9D0-F1
#
_entry.id   AF-A0A7L8K9D0-F1
#
_cell.length_a   1.000
_cell.length_b   1.000
_cell.length_c   1.000
_cell.angle_alpha   90.00
_cell.angle_beta   90.00
_cell.angle_gamma   90.00
#
_symmetry.space_group_name_H-M   'P 1'
#
loop_
_entity.id
_entity.type
_entity.pdbx_description
1 polymer ?
#
loop_
_entity_poly.entity_id
_entity_poly.type
_entity_poly.pdbx_seq_one_letter_code
_entity_poly.pdbx_strand_id
1 'polypeptide(L)'
;MAASRITHLITSCTKGKHSQCGSMPELSIRSGQTPEEAMSSWAATIKQSQSASPVPALSLYAGNHWSTAKEILRTTENLELWVISAGLGFLNSRDLVDAYEATFHDLPFSHRQWWRELTNTFGKERTAKSIETLMAARPFDDYVIAASPVYIEATEDDILAGASKLNNHIAQLTVVTSGEYSGLLESYLIRSESRMMRQLSSNMVCLNIKLAQYIIGSRRYS
;
A
#
# COMPACT_ATOMS: atom_id res chain seq x y z
N MET A 1 15.05 -11.26 -26.55
CA MET A 1 14.95 -9.98 -25.81
C MET A 1 14.44 -10.32 -24.43
N ALA A 2 15.22 -10.09 -23.36
CA ALA A 2 14.68 -10.19 -22.01
C ALA A 2 13.61 -9.09 -21.87
N ALA A 3 12.40 -9.45 -21.44
CA ALA A 3 11.39 -8.44 -21.12
C ALA A 3 11.98 -7.47 -20.07
N SER A 4 11.79 -6.17 -20.27
CA SER A 4 12.21 -5.19 -19.26
C SER A 4 11.48 -5.50 -17.95
N ARG A 5 12.23 -5.56 -16.84
CA ARG A 5 11.65 -5.69 -15.50
C ARG A 5 10.74 -4.49 -15.23
N ILE A 6 9.62 -4.76 -14.57
CA ILE A 6 8.71 -3.74 -14.07
C ILE A 6 9.14 -3.39 -12.64
N THR A 7 9.06 -2.12 -12.28
CA THR A 7 9.14 -1.70 -10.87
C THR A 7 7.73 -1.56 -10.31
N HIS A 8 7.43 -2.28 -9.23
CA HIS A 8 6.19 -2.14 -8.49
C HIS A 8 6.42 -1.25 -7.26
N LEU A 9 5.88 -0.03 -7.31
CA LEU A 9 5.83 0.86 -6.16
C LEU A 9 4.56 0.57 -5.35
N ILE A 10 4.73 0.19 -4.09
CA ILE A 10 3.64 -0.13 -3.16
C ILE A 10 3.64 0.93 -2.05
N THR A 11 2.53 1.62 -1.82
CA THR A 11 2.46 2.69 -0.82
C THR A 11 1.13 2.68 -0.05
N SER A 12 1.06 3.36 1.09
CA SER A 12 -0.17 3.42 1.89
C SER A 12 -1.28 4.24 1.22
N CYS A 13 -2.55 3.92 1.53
CA CYS A 13 -3.65 4.84 1.27
C CYS A 13 -3.50 6.15 2.06
N THR A 14 -4.30 7.15 1.69
CA THR A 14 -4.31 8.45 2.37
C THR A 14 -5.66 8.73 3.02
N LYS A 15 -5.64 9.52 4.10
CA LYS A 15 -6.86 10.03 4.74
C LYS A 15 -7.64 10.92 3.76
N GLY A 16 -6.95 11.85 3.10
CA GLY A 16 -7.57 12.71 2.09
C GLY A 16 -8.02 11.90 0.88
N LYS A 17 -9.33 11.89 0.63
CA LYS A 17 -9.93 11.29 -0.57
C LYS A 17 -10.83 12.32 -1.23
N HIS A 18 -10.87 12.30 -2.56
CA HIS A 18 -11.84 13.09 -3.29
C HIS A 18 -13.23 12.53 -3.01
N SER A 19 -14.09 13.32 -2.36
CA SER A 19 -15.46 12.92 -2.05
C SER A 19 -16.24 12.70 -3.34
N GLN A 20 -16.74 11.49 -3.53
CA GLN A 20 -17.82 11.24 -4.48
C GLN A 20 -19.15 11.68 -3.84
N CYS A 21 -20.16 11.97 -4.66
CA CYS A 21 -21.46 12.44 -4.17
C CYS A 21 -22.08 11.41 -3.20
N GLY A 22 -22.33 11.78 -1.95
CA GLY A 22 -22.91 10.92 -0.91
C GLY A 22 -22.11 10.90 0.40
N SER A 23 -22.64 10.21 1.42
CA SER A 23 -21.92 9.94 2.67
C SER A 23 -20.88 8.85 2.45
N MET A 24 -19.63 9.12 2.82
CA MET A 24 -18.54 8.16 2.73
C MET A 24 -18.67 7.12 3.86
N PRO A 25 -18.70 5.80 3.56
CA PRO A 25 -18.74 4.77 4.58
C PRO A 25 -17.48 4.85 5.45
N GLU A 26 -17.67 4.86 6.76
CA GLU A 26 -16.61 4.88 7.76
C GLU A 26 -16.55 3.53 8.47
N LEU A 27 -15.34 2.98 8.58
CA LEU A 27 -15.09 1.74 9.29
C LEU A 27 -15.40 1.95 10.77
N SER A 28 -16.47 1.32 11.23
CA SER A 28 -16.89 1.34 12.62
C SER A 28 -16.89 -0.09 13.17
N ILE A 29 -16.13 -0.31 14.24
CA ILE A 29 -16.01 -1.61 14.90
C ILE A 29 -16.72 -1.50 16.24
N ARG A 30 -17.71 -2.37 16.46
CA ARG A 30 -18.48 -2.42 17.70
C ARG A 30 -17.67 -3.16 18.76
N SER A 31 -17.82 -2.72 20.01
CA SER A 31 -17.19 -3.38 21.15
C SER A 31 -17.57 -4.86 21.21
N GLY A 32 -16.56 -5.73 21.35
CA GLY A 32 -16.74 -7.18 21.47
C GLY A 32 -16.81 -7.94 20.13
N GLN A 33 -16.75 -7.27 18.98
CA GLN A 33 -16.69 -7.97 17.69
C GLN A 33 -15.35 -8.68 17.50
N THR A 34 -15.40 -9.87 16.90
CA THR A 34 -14.19 -10.50 16.35
C THR A 34 -13.75 -9.80 15.05
N PRO A 35 -12.49 -9.95 14.62
CA PRO A 35 -12.01 -9.41 13.35
C PRO A 35 -12.85 -9.87 12.14
N GLU A 36 -13.31 -11.12 12.15
CA GLU A 36 -14.12 -11.72 11.09
C GLU A 36 -15.54 -11.12 11.04
N GLU A 37 -16.15 -10.86 12.20
CA GLU A 37 -17.45 -10.19 12.31
C GLU A 37 -17.37 -8.72 11.88
N ALA A 38 -16.30 -8.03 12.29
CA ALA A 38 -16.02 -6.66 11.87
C ALA A 38 -15.79 -6.59 10.35
N MET A 39 -15.03 -7.53 9.78
CA MET A 39 -14.80 -7.61 8.33
C MET A 39 -16.11 -7.88 7.57
N SER A 40 -16.92 -8.81 8.05
CA SER A 40 -18.21 -9.14 7.43
C SER A 40 -19.15 -7.94 7.42
N SER A 41 -19.20 -7.20 8.54
CA SER A 41 -19.98 -5.96 8.65
C SER A 41 -19.47 -4.89 7.70
N TRP A 42 -18.15 -4.70 7.66
CA TRP A 42 -17.51 -3.73 6.79
C TRP A 42 -17.71 -4.04 5.30
N ALA A 43 -17.56 -5.30 4.89
CA ALA A 43 -17.82 -5.73 3.52
C ALA A 43 -19.28 -5.48 3.11
N ALA A 44 -20.23 -5.71 4.01
CA ALA A 44 -21.63 -5.39 3.77
C ALA A 44 -21.86 -3.88 3.61
N THR A 45 -21.24 -3.05 4.45
CA THR A 45 -21.28 -1.59 4.34
C THR A 45 -20.72 -1.11 3.01
N ILE A 46 -19.52 -1.55 2.63
CA ILE A 46 -18.90 -1.19 1.34
C ILE A 46 -19.80 -1.59 0.18
N LYS A 47 -20.36 -2.80 0.19
CA LYS A 47 -21.28 -3.27 -0.85
C LYS A 47 -22.55 -2.42 -0.97
N GLN A 48 -23.10 -1.98 0.16
CA GLN A 48 -24.30 -1.12 0.18
C GLN A 48 -24.01 0.32 -0.25
N SER A 49 -22.78 0.79 -0.04
CA SER A 49 -22.32 2.13 -0.38
C SER A 49 -21.71 2.24 -1.78
N GLN A 50 -21.76 1.17 -2.60
CA GLN A 50 -21.22 1.19 -3.96
C GLN A 50 -21.92 2.27 -4.79
N SER A 51 -21.13 3.14 -5.41
CA SER A 51 -21.66 4.20 -6.25
C SER A 51 -21.86 3.72 -7.69
N ALA A 52 -22.71 4.42 -8.44
CA ALA A 52 -22.86 4.18 -9.88
C ALA A 52 -21.62 4.62 -10.70
N SER A 53 -20.67 5.34 -10.09
CA SER A 53 -19.51 5.93 -10.77
C SER A 53 -18.25 5.79 -9.91
N PRO A 54 -17.75 4.55 -9.69
CA PRO A 54 -16.49 4.32 -9.00
C PRO A 54 -15.33 4.92 -9.81
N VAL A 55 -14.29 5.37 -9.11
CA VAL A 55 -13.13 6.02 -9.72
C VAL A 55 -11.87 5.17 -9.54
N PRO A 56 -10.86 5.30 -10.41
CA PRO A 56 -9.57 4.65 -10.17
C PRO A 56 -8.99 5.07 -8.81
N ALA A 57 -8.35 4.15 -8.10
CA ALA A 57 -7.62 4.44 -6.87
C ALA A 57 -6.60 5.60 -7.04
N LEU A 58 -6.02 5.72 -8.25
CA LEU A 58 -5.18 6.84 -8.67
C LEU A 58 -5.84 8.21 -8.49
N SER A 59 -7.13 8.29 -8.79
CA SER A 59 -7.96 9.50 -8.71
C SER A 59 -8.62 9.67 -7.35
N LEU A 60 -8.83 8.58 -6.59
CA LEU A 60 -9.48 8.63 -5.28
C LEU A 60 -8.62 9.34 -4.23
N TYR A 61 -7.39 8.85 -4.03
CA TYR A 61 -6.52 9.33 -2.96
C TYR A 61 -5.95 10.73 -3.28
N ALA A 62 -5.62 11.49 -2.24
CA ALA A 62 -5.16 12.87 -2.33
C ALA A 62 -4.07 13.20 -1.29
N GLY A 63 -3.57 14.44 -1.33
CA GLY A 63 -2.54 14.94 -0.41
C GLY A 63 -1.11 14.68 -0.88
N ASN A 64 -0.16 15.33 -0.21
CA ASN A 64 1.24 15.44 -0.67
C ASN A 64 1.95 14.08 -0.85
N HIS A 65 1.66 13.12 0.03
CA HIS A 65 2.16 11.75 -0.08
C HIS A 65 1.72 11.12 -1.42
N TRP A 66 0.42 11.19 -1.72
CA TRP A 66 -0.13 10.60 -2.94
C TRP A 66 0.23 11.39 -4.20
N SER A 67 0.31 12.73 -4.13
CA SER A 67 0.83 13.55 -5.23
C SER A 67 2.26 13.14 -5.63
N THR A 68 3.10 12.79 -4.65
CA THR A 68 4.45 12.25 -4.92
C THR A 68 4.36 10.88 -5.59
N ALA A 69 3.50 9.98 -5.14
CA ALA A 69 3.29 8.68 -5.79
C ALA A 69 2.83 8.82 -7.26
N LYS A 70 1.91 9.75 -7.55
CA LYS A 70 1.49 10.08 -8.93
C LYS A 70 2.65 10.61 -9.77
N GLU A 71 3.50 11.46 -9.19
CA GLU A 71 4.68 11.99 -9.86
C GLU A 71 5.66 10.86 -10.23
N ILE A 72 5.95 9.94 -9.30
CA ILE A 72 6.81 8.78 -9.56
C ILE A 72 6.24 7.94 -10.71
N LEU A 73 4.94 7.62 -10.66
CA LEU A 73 4.24 6.88 -11.72
C LEU A 73 4.33 7.58 -13.09
N ARG A 74 4.18 8.91 -13.13
CA ARG A 74 4.23 9.68 -14.38
C ARG A 74 5.64 9.76 -14.98
N THR A 75 6.67 9.76 -14.13
CA THR A 75 8.06 10.05 -14.52
C THR A 75 8.93 8.81 -14.66
N THR A 76 8.44 7.65 -14.22
CA THR A 76 9.16 6.38 -14.25
C THR A 76 8.57 5.45 -15.29
N GLU A 77 9.39 5.05 -16.26
CA GLU A 77 9.01 4.05 -17.25
C GLU A 77 8.92 2.66 -16.59
N ASN A 78 8.04 1.81 -17.12
CA ASN A 78 7.82 0.45 -16.62
C ASN A 78 7.55 0.39 -15.11
N LEU A 79 6.77 1.34 -14.59
CA LEU A 79 6.34 1.37 -13.20
C LEU A 79 4.85 1.08 -13.04
N GLU A 80 4.50 0.26 -12.06
CA GLU A 80 3.14 0.09 -11.58
C GLU A 80 3.01 0.58 -10.14
N LEU A 81 1.89 1.23 -9.85
CA LEU A 81 1.58 1.78 -8.53
C LEU A 81 0.49 0.95 -7.86
N TRP A 82 0.74 0.57 -6.61
CA TRP A 82 -0.13 -0.24 -5.78
C TRP A 82 -0.36 0.43 -4.43
N VAL A 83 -1.49 0.08 -3.78
CA VAL A 83 -1.94 0.68 -2.54
C VAL A 83 -2.18 -0.38 -1.48
N ILE A 84 -1.58 -0.17 -0.31
CA ILE A 84 -1.96 -0.82 0.95
C ILE A 84 -3.13 -0.02 1.53
N SER A 85 -4.35 -0.50 1.29
CA SER A 85 -5.57 0.12 1.79
C SER A 85 -6.00 -0.51 3.12
N ALA A 86 -6.19 0.34 4.14
CA ALA A 86 -6.71 -0.08 5.44
C ALA A 86 -8.19 -0.50 5.42
N GLY A 87 -8.91 -0.23 4.32
CA GLY A 87 -10.33 -0.55 4.16
C GLY A 87 -10.64 -1.54 3.04
N LEU A 88 -9.79 -1.67 2.02
CA LEU A 88 -10.07 -2.49 0.82
C LEU A 88 -8.95 -3.48 0.50
N GLY A 89 -7.90 -3.58 1.34
CA GLY A 89 -6.80 -4.51 1.13
C GLY A 89 -5.79 -4.03 0.09
N PHE A 90 -5.38 -4.92 -0.82
CA PHE A 90 -4.36 -4.61 -1.81
C PHE A 90 -5.00 -4.17 -3.14
N LEU A 91 -4.64 -2.97 -3.61
CA LEU A 91 -5.23 -2.37 -4.81
C LEU A 91 -4.15 -1.98 -5.82
N ASN A 92 -4.42 -2.18 -7.11
CA ASN A 92 -3.72 -1.47 -8.17
C ASN A 92 -4.26 -0.04 -8.27
N SER A 93 -3.41 0.92 -8.66
CA SER A 93 -3.84 2.32 -8.90
C SER A 93 -4.98 2.45 -9.93
N ARG A 94 -5.15 1.46 -10.82
CA ARG A 94 -6.20 1.44 -11.85
C ARG A 94 -7.50 0.79 -11.37
N ASP A 95 -7.48 0.13 -10.22
CA ASP A 95 -8.68 -0.51 -9.68
C ASP A 95 -9.75 0.55 -9.38
N LEU A 96 -10.97 0.28 -9.85
CA LEU A 96 -12.13 1.11 -9.57
C LEU A 96 -12.57 0.88 -8.12
N VAL A 97 -12.72 1.98 -7.39
CA VAL A 97 -13.05 2.01 -5.97
C VAL A 97 -13.95 3.20 -5.65
N ASP A 98 -14.79 3.02 -4.64
CA ASP A 98 -15.55 4.11 -4.04
C ASP A 98 -14.78 4.69 -2.84
N ALA A 99 -15.10 5.93 -2.47
CA ALA A 99 -14.56 6.58 -1.29
C ALA A 99 -15.00 5.86 -0.01
N TYR A 100 -14.09 5.77 0.97
CA TYR A 100 -14.31 5.15 2.27
C TYR A 100 -13.36 5.77 3.32
N GLU A 101 -13.70 5.69 4.59
CA GLU A 101 -12.79 6.01 5.70
C GLU A 101 -12.44 4.75 6.48
N ALA A 102 -11.15 4.43 6.54
CA ALA A 102 -10.61 3.34 7.35
C ALA A 102 -9.14 3.64 7.65
N THR A 103 -8.69 3.26 8.84
CA THR A 103 -7.30 3.40 9.30
C THR A 103 -6.91 2.21 10.14
N PHE A 104 -5.64 1.82 10.10
CA PHE A 104 -5.12 0.78 11.00
C PHE A 104 -5.02 1.27 12.45
N HIS A 105 -4.84 2.57 12.70
CA HIS A 105 -4.58 3.11 14.04
C HIS A 105 -5.73 2.90 15.04
N ASP A 106 -6.97 2.80 14.56
CA ASP A 106 -8.17 2.73 15.40
C ASP A 106 -8.70 1.29 15.56
N LEU A 107 -7.91 0.29 15.13
CA LEU A 107 -8.32 -1.11 15.18
C LEU A 107 -8.13 -1.69 16.59
N PRO A 108 -9.14 -2.37 17.17
CA PRO A 108 -9.03 -3.01 18.48
C PRO A 108 -8.36 -4.40 18.44
N PHE A 109 -7.86 -4.82 17.28
CA PHE A 109 -7.26 -6.14 17.04
C PHE A 109 -5.98 -6.02 16.22
N SER A 110 -5.26 -7.14 16.09
CA SER A 110 -4.01 -7.21 15.32
C SER A 110 -4.17 -6.67 13.89
N HIS A 111 -3.33 -5.69 13.51
CA HIS A 111 -3.32 -5.13 12.17
C HIS A 111 -3.03 -6.20 11.10
N ARG A 112 -2.23 -7.22 11.44
CA ARG A 112 -1.91 -8.36 10.56
C ARG A 112 -3.12 -9.24 10.31
N GLN A 113 -3.88 -9.53 11.36
CA GLN A 113 -5.12 -10.28 11.22
C GLN A 113 -6.11 -9.50 10.36
N TRP A 114 -6.25 -8.20 10.59
CA TRP A 114 -7.10 -7.35 9.75
C TRP A 114 -6.68 -7.35 8.27
N TRP A 115 -5.38 -7.20 7.99
CA TRP A 115 -4.85 -7.26 6.63
C TRP A 115 -5.17 -8.59 5.93
N ARG A 116 -5.04 -9.70 6.64
CA ARG A 116 -5.40 -11.02 6.13
C ARG A 116 -6.90 -11.10 5.80
N GLU A 117 -7.76 -10.60 6.67
CA GLU A 117 -9.20 -10.56 6.41
C GLU A 117 -9.56 -9.66 5.22
N LEU A 118 -8.89 -8.51 5.07
CA LEU A 118 -9.09 -7.59 3.94
C LEU A 118 -8.74 -8.26 2.61
N THR A 119 -7.55 -8.86 2.52
CA THR A 119 -7.08 -9.53 1.29
C THR A 119 -7.89 -10.78 0.96
N ASN A 120 -8.39 -11.51 1.96
CA ASN A 120 -9.31 -12.63 1.75
C ASN A 120 -10.69 -12.20 1.24
N THR A 121 -11.19 -11.07 1.73
CA THR A 121 -12.54 -10.57 1.45
C THR A 121 -12.59 -9.83 0.11
N PHE A 122 -11.71 -8.84 -0.08
CA PHE A 122 -11.74 -7.96 -1.24
C PHE A 122 -10.78 -8.37 -2.36
N GLY A 123 -9.78 -9.23 -2.08
CA GLY A 123 -8.74 -9.57 -3.06
C GLY A 123 -9.19 -10.50 -4.18
N LYS A 124 -10.33 -11.21 -4.06
CA LYS A 124 -10.80 -12.17 -5.08
C LYS A 124 -11.17 -11.53 -6.42
N GLU A 125 -11.59 -10.27 -6.39
CA GLU A 125 -12.03 -9.53 -7.57
C GLU A 125 -10.90 -8.66 -8.17
N ARG A 126 -9.70 -8.71 -7.58
CA ARG A 126 -8.56 -7.85 -7.94
C ARG A 126 -7.57 -8.57 -8.84
N THR A 127 -6.78 -7.79 -9.57
CA THR A 127 -5.68 -8.29 -10.42
C THR A 127 -4.60 -9.03 -9.64
N ALA A 128 -4.35 -8.61 -8.41
CA ALA A 128 -3.58 -9.34 -7.41
C ALA A 128 -4.33 -9.30 -6.08
N LYS A 129 -4.43 -10.45 -5.41
CA LYS A 129 -5.16 -10.59 -4.13
C LYS A 129 -4.43 -9.92 -2.97
N SER A 130 -3.11 -10.00 -2.97
CA SER A 130 -2.20 -9.57 -1.91
C SER A 130 -0.79 -9.31 -2.46
N ILE A 131 0.12 -8.80 -1.62
CA ILE A 131 1.52 -8.57 -1.99
C ILE A 131 2.19 -9.90 -2.38
N GLU A 132 1.94 -10.98 -1.61
CA GLU A 132 2.45 -12.31 -1.93
C GLU A 132 2.06 -12.74 -3.34
N THR A 133 0.78 -12.62 -3.69
CA THR A 133 0.30 -13.06 -5.01
C THR A 133 0.89 -12.25 -6.16
N LEU A 134 1.15 -10.95 -5.95
CA LEU A 134 1.82 -10.12 -6.94
C LEU A 134 3.27 -10.58 -7.14
N MET A 135 4.02 -10.77 -6.06
CA MET A 135 5.41 -11.23 -6.11
C MET A 135 5.55 -12.64 -6.71
N ALA A 136 4.60 -13.53 -6.43
CA ALA A 136 4.53 -14.85 -7.04
C ALA A 136 4.27 -14.80 -8.56
N ALA A 137 3.41 -13.89 -9.01
CA ALA A 137 3.08 -13.74 -10.43
C ALA A 137 4.20 -13.04 -11.22
N ARG A 138 5.05 -12.26 -10.54
CA ARG A 138 6.10 -11.42 -11.14
C ARG A 138 7.46 -11.62 -10.43
N PRO A 139 7.99 -12.86 -10.36
CA PRO A 139 9.15 -13.18 -9.51
C PRO A 139 10.48 -12.55 -9.97
N PHE A 140 10.51 -11.93 -11.15
CA PHE A 140 11.69 -11.28 -11.74
C PHE A 140 11.63 -9.74 -11.69
N ASP A 141 10.51 -9.16 -11.25
CA ASP A 141 10.31 -7.71 -11.18
C ASP A 141 10.90 -7.13 -9.88
N ASP A 142 11.00 -5.81 -9.80
CA ASP A 142 11.55 -5.09 -8.65
C ASP A 142 10.44 -4.44 -7.82
N TYR A 143 10.62 -4.38 -6.51
CA TYR A 143 9.61 -3.95 -5.55
C TYR A 143 10.16 -2.89 -4.60
N VAL A 144 9.46 -1.76 -4.53
CA VAL A 144 9.74 -0.70 -3.56
C VAL A 144 8.47 -0.45 -2.77
N ILE A 145 8.49 -0.78 -1.48
CA ILE A 145 7.36 -0.57 -0.57
C ILE A 145 7.68 0.65 0.28
N ALA A 146 6.81 1.66 0.32
CA ALA A 146 7.02 2.88 1.09
C ALA A 146 5.78 3.22 1.91
N ALA A 147 5.83 2.99 3.22
CA ALA A 147 4.70 3.26 4.10
C ALA A 147 5.15 3.54 5.55
N SER A 148 4.26 4.08 6.37
CA SER A 148 4.55 4.28 7.80
C SER A 148 4.66 2.93 8.53
N PRO A 149 5.29 2.89 9.71
CA PRO A 149 5.51 1.67 10.48
C PRO A 149 4.26 0.82 10.66
N VAL A 150 3.12 1.44 10.99
CA VAL A 150 1.84 0.74 11.18
C VAL A 150 1.36 -0.02 9.93
N TYR A 151 1.59 0.53 8.74
CA TYR A 151 1.23 -0.14 7.47
C TYR A 151 2.21 -1.26 7.13
N ILE A 152 3.51 -1.05 7.40
CA ILE A 152 4.53 -2.09 7.19
C ILE A 152 4.28 -3.26 8.15
N GLU A 153 4.00 -2.98 9.42
CA GLU A 153 3.67 -3.98 10.42
C GLU A 153 2.40 -4.76 10.06
N ALA A 154 1.34 -4.07 9.60
CA ALA A 154 0.10 -4.71 9.17
C ALA A 154 0.31 -5.71 8.01
N THR A 155 1.27 -5.43 7.14
CA THR A 155 1.52 -6.20 5.90
C THR A 155 2.75 -7.11 5.98
N GLU A 156 3.47 -7.12 7.09
CA GLU A 156 4.78 -7.79 7.20
C GLU A 156 4.72 -9.27 6.82
N ASP A 157 3.71 -10.02 7.30
CA ASP A 157 3.57 -11.45 6.99
C ASP A 157 3.38 -11.67 5.47
N ASP A 158 2.60 -10.82 4.81
CA ASP A 158 2.32 -10.88 3.36
C ASP A 158 3.55 -10.45 2.53
N ILE A 159 4.31 -9.45 3.00
CA ILE A 159 5.58 -9.05 2.39
C ILE A 159 6.61 -10.18 2.47
N LEU A 160 6.76 -10.83 3.64
CA LEU A 160 7.70 -11.94 3.82
C LEU A 160 7.30 -13.15 2.97
N ALA A 161 6.01 -13.49 2.96
CA ALA A 161 5.49 -14.55 2.12
C ALA A 161 5.78 -14.26 0.64
N GLY A 162 5.57 -13.02 0.18
CA GLY A 162 5.92 -12.59 -1.18
C GLY A 162 7.41 -12.60 -1.49
N ALA A 163 8.26 -12.12 -0.57
CA ALA A 163 9.70 -12.11 -0.72
C ALA A 163 10.25 -13.53 -0.97
N SER A 164 9.67 -14.54 -0.32
CA SER A 164 10.02 -15.96 -0.54
C SER A 164 9.75 -16.48 -1.96
N LYS A 165 8.95 -15.75 -2.75
CA LYS A 165 8.61 -16.10 -4.15
C LYS A 165 9.51 -15.42 -5.18
N LEU A 166 10.31 -14.44 -4.77
CA LEU A 166 11.20 -13.69 -5.66
C LEU A 166 12.48 -14.47 -5.97
N ASN A 167 13.03 -14.30 -7.18
CA ASN A 167 14.22 -15.02 -7.62
C ASN A 167 15.50 -14.60 -6.86
N ASN A 168 15.61 -13.31 -6.52
CA ASN A 168 16.65 -12.72 -5.69
C ASN A 168 16.04 -11.61 -4.83
N HIS A 169 15.36 -11.99 -3.76
CA HIS A 169 14.61 -11.06 -2.91
C HIS A 169 15.45 -9.93 -2.32
N ILE A 170 16.74 -10.14 -2.04
CA ILE A 170 17.63 -9.08 -1.51
C ILE A 170 17.86 -7.98 -2.54
N ALA A 171 18.02 -8.34 -3.82
CA ALA A 171 18.20 -7.38 -4.89
C ALA A 171 16.88 -6.72 -5.33
N GLN A 172 15.77 -7.47 -5.25
CA GLN A 172 14.49 -7.08 -5.82
C GLN A 172 13.60 -6.31 -4.84
N LEU A 173 13.67 -6.57 -3.54
CA LEU A 173 12.78 -5.97 -2.55
C LEU A 173 13.48 -4.88 -1.74
N THR A 174 12.86 -3.71 -1.65
CA THR A 174 13.25 -2.64 -0.73
C THR A 174 12.04 -2.10 0.00
N VAL A 175 12.15 -1.97 1.31
CA VAL A 175 11.09 -1.46 2.19
C VAL A 175 11.56 -0.17 2.83
N VAL A 176 10.85 0.92 2.58
CA VAL A 176 11.13 2.26 3.06
C VAL A 176 10.13 2.63 4.16
N THR A 177 10.63 2.81 5.37
CA THR A 177 9.82 3.18 6.54
C THR A 177 10.62 4.00 7.54
N SER A 178 9.98 4.55 8.57
CA SER A 178 10.67 5.35 9.60
C SER A 178 11.33 4.47 10.67
N GLY A 179 12.17 5.09 11.51
CA GLY A 179 12.93 4.40 12.56
C GLY A 179 12.11 3.66 13.62
N GLU A 180 10.81 3.95 13.76
CA GLU A 180 9.94 3.32 14.78
C GLU A 180 9.56 1.88 14.45
N TYR A 181 9.70 1.44 13.19
CA TYR A 181 9.44 0.06 12.83
C TYR A 181 10.53 -0.87 13.39
N SER A 182 10.11 -1.89 14.12
CA SER A 182 10.94 -3.00 14.59
C SER A 182 10.23 -4.31 14.26
N GLY A 183 10.72 -5.05 13.27
CA GLY A 183 10.05 -6.26 12.81
C GLY A 183 10.97 -7.14 11.96
N LEU A 184 10.40 -8.10 11.26
CA LEU A 184 11.15 -9.13 10.56
C LEU A 184 11.73 -8.69 9.20
N LEU A 185 11.43 -7.46 8.75
CA LEU A 185 11.87 -6.94 7.45
C LEU A 185 13.24 -6.25 7.47
N GLU A 186 14.00 -6.29 8.59
CA GLU A 186 15.29 -5.55 8.75
C GLU A 186 16.24 -5.69 7.55
N SER A 187 16.35 -6.88 6.95
CA SER A 187 17.22 -7.14 5.80
C SER A 187 16.83 -6.38 4.52
N TYR A 188 15.61 -5.85 4.45
CA TYR A 188 15.08 -5.12 3.30
C TYR A 188 14.94 -3.61 3.56
N LEU A 189 15.19 -3.16 4.79
CA LEU A 189 14.85 -1.80 5.21
C LEU A 189 15.84 -0.77 4.68
N ILE A 190 15.27 0.33 4.20
CA ILE A 190 15.94 1.62 4.15
C ILE A 190 15.15 2.59 5.03
N ARG A 191 15.76 2.99 6.14
CA ARG A 191 15.10 3.83 7.14
C ARG A 191 15.14 5.28 6.73
N SER A 192 13.97 5.91 6.78
CA SER A 192 13.85 7.35 6.63
C SER A 192 14.13 8.04 7.96
N GLU A 193 14.84 9.17 7.90
CA GLU A 193 15.20 9.95 9.08
C GLU A 193 14.98 11.43 8.85
N SER A 194 14.59 12.16 9.90
CA SER A 194 14.25 13.58 9.82
C SER A 194 15.34 14.45 9.18
N ARG A 195 16.62 14.08 9.35
CA ARG A 195 17.77 14.76 8.70
C ARG A 195 17.71 14.76 7.17
N MET A 196 17.05 13.77 6.57
CA MET A 196 16.92 13.61 5.13
C MET A 196 15.89 14.59 4.52
N MET A 197 15.03 15.21 5.33
CA MET A 197 13.98 16.12 4.85
C MET A 197 14.54 17.26 3.99
N ARG A 198 15.65 17.89 4.42
CA ARG A 198 16.30 18.96 3.64
C ARG A 198 16.86 18.47 2.31
N GLN A 199 17.45 17.28 2.30
CA GLN A 199 18.06 16.69 1.09
C GLN A 199 16.98 16.25 0.08
N LEU A 200 15.85 15.77 0.58
CA LEU A 200 14.75 15.24 -0.23
C LEU A 200 13.65 16.28 -0.51
N SER A 201 13.84 17.54 -0.08
CA SER A 201 12.82 18.60 -0.14
C SER A 201 11.45 18.11 0.33
N SER A 202 11.42 17.43 1.48
CA SER A 202 10.26 16.69 1.99
C SER A 202 9.84 17.16 3.39
N ASN A 203 8.66 16.72 3.82
CA ASN A 203 8.18 16.81 5.20
C ASN A 203 8.04 15.39 5.79
N MET A 204 7.84 15.28 7.11
CA MET A 204 7.74 13.98 7.78
C MET A 204 6.66 13.06 7.18
N VAL A 205 5.52 13.61 6.75
CA VAL A 205 4.40 12.85 6.15
C VAL A 205 4.79 12.23 4.81
N CYS A 206 5.65 12.90 4.05
CA CYS A 206 6.05 12.48 2.69
C CYS A 206 7.43 11.82 2.64
N LEU A 207 8.11 11.68 3.79
CA LEU A 207 9.52 11.31 3.81
C LEU A 207 9.76 9.91 3.20
N ASN A 208 8.93 8.92 3.56
CA ASN A 208 9.07 7.56 3.05
C ASN A 208 8.89 7.51 1.53
N ILE A 209 7.86 8.19 0.99
CA ILE A 209 7.59 8.18 -0.46
C ILE A 209 8.62 8.99 -1.25
N LYS A 210 9.17 10.08 -0.69
CA LYS A 210 10.26 10.84 -1.31
C LYS A 210 11.58 10.07 -1.30
N LEU A 211 11.86 9.29 -0.27
CA LEU A 211 13.02 8.41 -0.24
C LEU A 211 12.86 7.26 -1.26
N ALA A 212 11.65 6.70 -1.39
CA ALA A 212 11.36 5.74 -2.46
C ALA A 212 11.55 6.35 -3.86
N GLN A 213 11.12 7.60 -4.10
CA GLN A 213 11.38 8.33 -5.34
C GLN A 213 12.88 8.42 -5.65
N TYR A 214 13.69 8.76 -4.65
CA TYR A 214 15.15 8.83 -4.79
C TYR A 214 15.76 7.47 -5.14
N ILE A 215 15.35 6.40 -4.44
CA ILE A 215 15.84 5.03 -4.68
C ILE A 215 15.50 4.59 -6.11
N ILE A 216 14.24 4.74 -6.53
CA ILE A 216 13.78 4.39 -7.88
C ILE A 216 14.55 5.18 -8.93
N GLY A 217 14.78 6.48 -8.70
CA GLY A 217 15.59 7.31 -9.60
C GLY A 217 17.04 6.84 -9.72
N SER A 218 17.67 6.46 -8.60
CA SER A 218 19.07 6.02 -8.58
C SER A 218 19.33 4.71 -9.34
N ARG A 219 18.36 3.77 -9.31
CA ARG A 219 18.44 2.49 -10.04
C ARG A 219 18.43 2.62 -11.55
N ARG A 220 18.02 3.78 -12.09
CA ARG A 220 18.02 4.04 -13.53
C ARG A 220 19.41 4.38 -14.08
N TYR A 221 20.36 4.71 -13.20
CA TYR A 221 21.70 5.14 -13.56
C TYR A 221 22.80 4.12 -13.19
N SER A 222 22.41 2.98 -12.60
CA SER A 222 23.28 1.86 -12.20
C SER A 222 23.17 0.70 -13.18
#